data_AF-A0A7Y5TFC0-F1
#
_entry.id   AF-A0A7Y5TFC0-F1
#
_cell.length_a   1.000
_cell.length_b   1.000
_cell.length_c   1.000
_cell.angle_alpha   90.00
_cell.angle_beta   90.00
_cell.angle_gamma   90.00
#
_symmetry.space_group_name_H-M   'P 1'
#
loop_
_entity.id
_entity.type
_entity.pdbx_description
1 polymer ?
#
loop_
_entity_poly.entity_id
_entity_poly.type
_entity_poly.pdbx_seq_one_letter_code
_entity_poly.pdbx_strand_id
1 'polypeptide(L)'
;TPGLRVSVSTRDGIVDGARRKLAHVAEWPSPDLGGPDCASVNWHEEGAVEVAETLRDKGSGVEAGIWTPKAASLFVATSWPWQVERVLVELIPGVTPGSDGPWAAERILAALGMSPAPVVVHGEERWTWPVLRWAQAAGYDVRVGLEDTLHLASGREARDNAELVRAAATTEPSTPSQWPVPDPPG
;
A
#
# COMPACT_ATOMS: atom_id res chain seq x y z
N THR A 1 7.06 20.41 -9.41
CA THR A 1 6.06 19.33 -9.35
C THR A 1 4.85 19.82 -8.57
N PRO A 2 3.60 19.48 -8.94
CA PRO A 2 2.48 19.64 -8.01
C PRO A 2 2.83 18.91 -6.70
N GLY A 3 2.50 19.47 -5.54
CA GLY A 3 2.95 18.97 -4.24
C GLY A 3 2.35 17.63 -3.78
N LEU A 4 1.55 16.95 -4.62
CA LEU A 4 0.93 15.67 -4.32
C LEU A 4 1.56 14.59 -5.20
N ARG A 5 2.14 13.56 -4.56
CA ARG A 5 2.68 12.40 -5.26
C ARG A 5 1.56 11.47 -5.73
N VAL A 6 1.71 10.92 -6.92
CA VAL A 6 0.75 10.03 -7.57
C VAL A 6 1.30 8.59 -7.55
N SER A 7 0.59 7.70 -6.86
CA SER A 7 0.80 6.26 -6.92
C SER A 7 -0.23 5.61 -7.85
N VAL A 8 0.20 4.64 -8.65
CA VAL A 8 -0.69 3.83 -9.51
C VAL A 8 -0.56 2.33 -9.19
N SER A 9 -1.62 1.57 -9.43
CA SER A 9 -1.59 0.12 -9.19
C SER A 9 -1.03 -0.65 -10.38
N THR A 10 -0.23 -1.69 -10.11
CA THR A 10 0.15 -2.72 -11.11
C THR A 10 -0.52 -4.08 -10.87
N ARG A 11 -1.57 -4.12 -10.06
CA ARG A 11 -2.27 -5.35 -9.61
C ARG A 11 -2.68 -6.25 -10.78
N ASP A 12 -2.61 -7.57 -10.55
CA ASP A 12 -3.16 -8.60 -11.43
C ASP A 12 -4.65 -8.34 -11.73
N GLY A 13 -5.03 -8.52 -12.99
CA GLY A 13 -6.39 -8.26 -13.48
C GLY A 13 -6.59 -6.88 -14.12
N ILE A 14 -5.63 -5.95 -13.98
CA ILE A 14 -5.61 -4.73 -14.81
C ILE A 14 -5.18 -5.06 -16.25
N VAL A 15 -4.14 -5.90 -16.38
CA VAL A 15 -3.65 -6.45 -17.65
C VAL A 15 -3.49 -7.95 -17.49
N ASP A 16 -3.85 -8.70 -18.53
CA ASP A 16 -3.70 -10.15 -18.56
C ASP A 16 -2.22 -10.58 -18.64
N GLY A 17 -1.74 -11.20 -17.56
CA GLY A 17 -0.47 -11.92 -17.50
C GLY A 17 0.76 -11.06 -17.22
N ALA A 18 1.68 -11.62 -16.40
CA ALA A 18 2.87 -10.94 -15.90
C ALA A 18 3.75 -10.35 -17.02
N ARG A 19 3.95 -11.09 -18.12
CA ARG A 19 4.76 -10.61 -19.26
C ARG A 19 4.18 -9.36 -19.92
N ARG A 20 2.86 -9.27 -20.07
CA ARG A 20 2.21 -8.10 -20.70
C ARG A 20 2.20 -6.91 -19.73
N LYS A 21 1.94 -7.17 -18.45
CA LYS A 21 2.07 -6.16 -17.38
C LYS A 21 3.47 -5.53 -17.42
N LEU A 22 4.51 -6.35 -17.40
CA LEU A 22 5.90 -5.89 -17.45
C LEU A 22 6.20 -5.06 -18.71
N ALA A 23 5.71 -5.50 -19.88
CA ALA A 23 5.88 -4.77 -21.13
C ALA A 23 5.25 -3.37 -21.08
N HIS A 24 4.03 -3.24 -20.51
CA HIS A 24 3.39 -1.93 -20.35
C HIS A 24 4.11 -1.03 -19.35
N VAL A 25 4.55 -1.57 -18.21
CA VAL A 25 5.33 -0.81 -17.23
C VAL A 25 6.65 -0.32 -17.83
N ALA A 26 7.31 -1.14 -18.67
CA ALA A 26 8.53 -0.77 -19.36
C ALA A 26 8.33 0.38 -20.39
N GLU A 27 7.11 0.61 -20.86
CA GLU A 27 6.77 1.71 -21.77
C GLU A 27 6.46 3.02 -21.03
N TRP A 28 6.33 3.01 -19.70
CA TRP A 28 6.02 4.22 -18.95
C TRP A 28 7.16 5.26 -19.06
N PRO A 29 6.80 6.56 -19.18
CA PRO A 29 7.76 7.64 -19.00
C PRO A 29 8.25 7.67 -17.55
N SER A 30 9.44 8.23 -17.33
CA SER A 30 9.92 8.54 -15.98
C SER A 30 9.06 9.66 -15.34
N PRO A 31 9.06 9.82 -14.00
CA PRO A 31 8.24 10.83 -13.33
C PRO A 31 8.43 12.26 -13.85
N ASP A 32 9.68 12.64 -14.18
CA ASP A 32 10.02 13.95 -14.74
C ASP A 32 9.44 14.18 -16.15
N LEU A 33 9.08 13.11 -16.86
CA LEU A 33 8.44 13.12 -18.16
C LEU A 33 6.92 12.85 -18.09
N GLY A 34 6.33 12.91 -16.88
CA GLY A 34 4.90 12.73 -16.66
C GLY A 34 4.47 11.29 -16.34
N GLY A 35 5.42 10.42 -15.98
CA GLY A 35 5.14 9.11 -15.39
C GLY A 35 4.64 9.19 -13.95
N PRO A 36 4.21 8.06 -13.36
CA PRO A 36 3.80 8.01 -11.97
C PRO A 36 4.99 8.18 -11.02
N ASP A 37 4.81 8.90 -9.92
CA ASP A 37 5.85 9.08 -8.89
C ASP A 37 6.22 7.76 -8.23
N CYS A 38 5.22 6.89 -8.03
CA CYS A 38 5.39 5.54 -7.51
C CYS A 38 4.32 4.60 -8.06
N ALA A 39 4.51 3.30 -7.86
CA ALA A 39 3.50 2.31 -8.16
C ALA A 39 3.52 1.16 -7.14
N SER A 40 2.34 0.62 -6.85
CA SER A 40 2.22 -0.56 -5.98
C SER A 40 2.54 -1.85 -6.72
N VAL A 41 3.32 -2.72 -6.07
CA VAL A 41 3.72 -4.04 -6.55
C VAL A 41 3.33 -5.08 -5.52
N ASN A 42 2.39 -5.93 -5.88
CA ASN A 42 1.86 -6.97 -5.04
C ASN A 42 2.82 -8.17 -4.99
N TRP A 43 3.45 -8.39 -3.84
CA TRP A 43 4.64 -9.26 -3.74
C TRP A 43 4.38 -10.76 -3.93
N HIS A 44 3.12 -11.16 -3.94
CA HIS A 44 2.69 -12.55 -4.19
C HIS A 44 2.32 -12.79 -5.66
N GLU A 45 2.25 -11.75 -6.49
CA GLU A 45 1.94 -11.86 -7.91
C GLU A 45 3.16 -12.37 -8.69
N GLU A 46 2.88 -13.07 -9.79
CA GLU A 46 3.93 -13.52 -10.70
C GLU A 46 4.64 -12.32 -11.34
N GLY A 47 5.98 -12.35 -11.36
CA GLY A 47 6.78 -11.27 -11.93
C GLY A 47 6.92 -10.02 -11.06
N ALA A 48 6.54 -10.09 -9.77
CA ALA A 48 6.60 -8.93 -8.87
C ALA A 48 8.00 -8.29 -8.79
N VAL A 49 9.06 -9.10 -8.71
CA VAL A 49 10.44 -8.60 -8.63
C VAL A 49 10.82 -7.88 -9.92
N GLU A 50 10.52 -8.45 -11.09
CA GLU A 50 10.82 -7.88 -12.40
C GLU A 50 10.07 -6.56 -12.63
N VAL A 51 8.81 -6.47 -12.17
CA VAL A 51 8.04 -5.21 -12.19
C VAL A 51 8.69 -4.18 -11.29
N ALA A 52 9.07 -4.54 -10.06
CA ALA A 52 9.72 -3.64 -9.12
C ALA A 52 11.08 -3.12 -9.66
N GLU A 53 11.90 -4.00 -10.25
CA GLU A 53 13.15 -3.63 -10.90
C GLU A 53 12.91 -2.65 -12.05
N THR A 54 11.90 -2.90 -12.89
CA THR A 54 11.55 -2.02 -14.01
C THR A 54 11.10 -0.64 -13.54
N LEU A 55 10.29 -0.57 -12.47
CA LEU A 55 9.86 0.71 -11.88
C LEU A 55 11.06 1.50 -11.33
N ARG A 56 11.96 0.84 -10.60
CA ARG A 56 13.18 1.46 -10.07
C ARG A 56 14.06 2.00 -11.21
N ASP A 57 14.25 1.22 -12.27
CA ASP A 57 15.08 1.62 -13.42
C ASP A 57 14.46 2.82 -14.19
N LYS A 58 13.15 3.02 -14.07
CA LYS A 58 12.43 4.21 -14.58
C LYS A 58 12.48 5.42 -13.64
N GLY A 59 13.01 5.24 -12.43
CA GLY A 59 13.01 6.26 -11.38
C GLY A 59 11.67 6.42 -10.67
N SER A 60 10.71 5.50 -10.87
CA SER A 60 9.47 5.47 -10.10
C SER A 60 9.69 4.74 -8.77
N GLY A 61 9.10 5.26 -7.70
CA GLY A 61 9.06 4.59 -6.40
C GLY A 61 8.29 3.28 -6.43
N VAL A 62 8.64 2.36 -5.54
CA VAL A 62 7.95 1.07 -5.38
C VAL A 62 7.26 1.03 -4.02
N GLU A 63 5.96 0.74 -4.02
CA GLU A 63 5.19 0.44 -2.80
C GLU A 63 4.91 -1.07 -2.77
N ALA A 64 5.43 -1.80 -1.78
CA ALA A 64 5.24 -3.26 -1.73
C ALA A 64 3.87 -3.63 -1.14
N GLY A 65 2.96 -4.14 -1.95
CA GLY A 65 1.65 -4.66 -1.55
C GLY A 65 1.76 -6.07 -0.96
N ILE A 66 1.32 -6.24 0.29
CA ILE A 66 1.43 -7.47 1.06
C ILE A 66 0.10 -7.78 1.76
N TRP A 67 -0.57 -8.84 1.32
CA TRP A 67 -1.82 -9.31 1.96
C TRP A 67 -1.77 -10.76 2.44
N THR A 68 -0.60 -11.40 2.49
CA THR A 68 -0.44 -12.71 3.15
C THR A 68 0.87 -12.79 3.93
N PRO A 69 0.93 -13.58 5.02
CA PRO A 69 2.19 -13.85 5.72
C PRO A 69 3.26 -14.46 4.81
N LYS A 70 2.85 -15.31 3.85
CA LYS A 70 3.78 -15.90 2.87
C LYS A 70 4.42 -14.82 1.98
N ALA A 71 3.63 -13.86 1.50
CA ALA A 71 4.15 -12.73 0.72
C ALA A 71 5.15 -11.91 1.53
N ALA A 72 4.85 -11.65 2.82
CA ALA A 72 5.77 -10.96 3.72
C ALA A 72 7.10 -11.71 3.86
N SER A 73 7.06 -13.02 4.10
CA SER A 73 8.28 -13.84 4.21
C SER A 73 9.10 -13.86 2.91
N LEU A 74 8.43 -13.89 1.75
CA LEU A 74 9.11 -13.80 0.45
C LEU A 74 9.74 -12.42 0.23
N PHE A 75 9.06 -11.34 0.63
CA PHE A 75 9.55 -9.96 0.54
C PHE A 75 10.81 -9.75 1.38
N VAL A 76 10.78 -10.14 2.66
CA VAL A 76 11.92 -9.94 3.58
C VAL A 76 13.12 -10.83 3.29
N ALA A 77 12.94 -11.89 2.50
CA ALA A 77 14.04 -12.74 2.03
C ALA A 77 14.86 -12.09 0.88
N THR A 78 14.48 -10.89 0.43
CA THR A 78 15.17 -10.13 -0.62
C THR A 78 15.84 -8.87 -0.06
N SER A 79 16.50 -8.09 -0.92
CA SER A 79 17.02 -6.76 -0.59
C SER A 79 15.97 -5.64 -0.72
N TRP A 80 14.74 -5.95 -1.15
CA TRP A 80 13.70 -4.95 -1.40
C TRP A 80 13.17 -4.19 -0.18
N PRO A 81 13.17 -4.72 1.05
CA PRO A 81 12.78 -3.92 2.23
C PRO A 81 13.50 -2.58 2.33
N TRP A 82 14.74 -2.49 1.86
CA TRP A 82 15.57 -1.28 1.88
C TRP A 82 15.45 -0.39 0.64
N GLN A 83 14.65 -0.81 -0.36
CA GLN A 83 14.53 -0.15 -1.66
C GLN A 83 13.12 0.36 -1.95
N VAL A 84 12.11 -0.16 -1.25
CA VAL A 84 10.73 0.33 -1.37
C VAL A 84 10.57 1.65 -0.65
N GLU A 85 9.64 2.47 -1.14
CA GLU A 85 9.27 3.71 -0.46
C GLU A 85 8.41 3.44 0.77
N ARG A 86 7.57 2.40 0.71
CA ARG A 86 6.79 1.89 1.84
C ARG A 86 6.28 0.48 1.58
N VAL A 87 5.81 -0.16 2.63
CA VAL A 87 5.08 -1.43 2.59
C VAL A 87 3.60 -1.14 2.83
N LEU A 88 2.73 -1.67 1.96
CA LEU A 88 1.29 -1.67 2.10
C LEU A 88 0.85 -3.03 2.65
N VAL A 89 0.38 -3.06 3.90
CA VAL A 89 -0.29 -4.25 4.45
C VAL A 89 -1.78 -4.12 4.12
N GLU A 90 -2.26 -4.97 3.22
CA GLU A 90 -3.59 -4.89 2.64
C GLU A 90 -4.50 -6.00 3.20
N LEU A 91 -5.63 -5.61 3.79
CA LEU A 91 -6.53 -6.52 4.49
C LEU A 91 -7.85 -6.64 3.73
N ILE A 92 -7.91 -7.66 2.87
CA ILE A 92 -8.99 -7.88 1.90
C ILE A 92 -9.93 -8.98 2.42
N PRO A 93 -11.18 -8.65 2.77
CA PRO A 93 -12.08 -9.63 3.38
C PRO A 93 -12.44 -10.78 2.42
N GLY A 94 -12.09 -12.01 2.78
CA GLY A 94 -12.33 -13.21 1.96
C GLY A 94 -11.18 -13.59 1.03
N VAL A 95 -10.14 -12.76 0.95
CA VAL A 95 -8.89 -13.04 0.23
C VAL A 95 -7.73 -13.16 1.22
N THR A 96 -7.55 -12.17 2.08
CA THR A 96 -6.57 -12.19 3.17
C THR A 96 -6.99 -13.22 4.23
N PRO A 97 -6.15 -14.20 4.59
CA PRO A 97 -6.49 -15.19 5.61
C PRO A 97 -6.60 -14.58 7.01
N GLY A 98 -7.73 -14.80 7.69
CA GLY A 98 -7.93 -14.40 9.09
C GLY A 98 -9.40 -14.39 9.51
N SER A 99 -9.64 -14.30 10.83
CA SER A 99 -10.99 -14.16 11.39
C SER A 99 -11.56 -12.76 11.15
N ASP A 100 -10.71 -11.75 11.23
CA ASP A 100 -11.00 -10.34 11.03
C ASP A 100 -9.74 -9.60 10.55
N GLY A 101 -9.92 -8.34 10.15
CA GLY A 101 -8.85 -7.49 9.61
C GLY A 101 -7.68 -7.28 10.56
N PRO A 102 -7.90 -6.80 11.80
CA PRO A 102 -6.83 -6.65 12.81
C PRO A 102 -6.03 -7.95 13.05
N TRP A 103 -6.71 -9.08 13.23
CA TRP A 103 -6.04 -10.37 13.42
C TRP A 103 -5.18 -10.74 12.21
N ALA A 104 -5.69 -10.52 10.99
CA ALA A 104 -4.95 -10.77 9.77
C ALA A 104 -3.72 -9.85 9.64
N ALA A 105 -3.87 -8.56 10.00
CA ALA A 105 -2.78 -7.60 10.01
C ALA A 105 -1.65 -8.03 10.94
N GLU A 106 -1.96 -8.45 12.16
CA GLU A 106 -0.97 -8.96 13.12
C GLU A 106 -0.16 -10.13 12.56
N ARG A 107 -0.78 -11.04 11.82
CA ARG A 107 -0.07 -12.19 11.21
C ARG A 107 0.87 -11.77 10.09
N ILE A 108 0.44 -10.83 9.25
CA ILE A 108 1.28 -10.32 8.16
C ILE A 108 2.45 -9.54 8.74
N LEU A 109 2.19 -8.65 9.70
CA LEU A 109 3.21 -7.83 10.36
C LEU A 109 4.21 -8.69 11.15
N ALA A 110 3.76 -9.76 11.81
CA ALA A 110 4.66 -10.70 12.47
C ALA A 110 5.59 -11.41 11.47
N ALA A 111 5.11 -11.72 10.26
CA ALA A 111 5.93 -12.31 9.20
C ALA A 111 6.84 -11.28 8.51
N LEU A 112 6.44 -10.01 8.45
CA LEU A 112 7.24 -8.89 7.96
C LEU A 112 8.37 -8.55 8.95
N GLY A 113 8.12 -8.65 10.25
CA GLY A 113 9.07 -8.25 11.28
C GLY A 113 9.33 -6.73 11.25
N MET A 114 10.53 -6.33 11.65
CA MET A 114 10.95 -4.93 11.59
C MET A 114 11.17 -4.51 10.14
N SER A 115 10.37 -3.56 9.66
CA SER A 115 10.54 -2.94 8.35
C SER A 115 11.44 -1.71 8.45
N PRO A 116 12.47 -1.56 7.60
CA PRO A 116 13.23 -0.33 7.50
C PRO A 116 12.50 0.76 6.71
N ALA A 117 11.50 0.40 5.90
CA ALA A 117 10.62 1.33 5.20
C ALA A 117 9.34 1.58 6.03
N PRO A 118 8.68 2.75 5.87
CA PRO A 118 7.36 3.02 6.44
C PRO A 118 6.34 1.92 6.12
N VAL A 119 5.43 1.66 7.05
CA VAL A 119 4.37 0.64 6.89
C VAL A 119 3.02 1.32 6.97
N VAL A 120 2.25 1.20 5.88
CA VAL A 120 0.85 1.62 5.79
C VAL A 120 -0.02 0.39 5.91
N VAL A 121 -1.05 0.45 6.76
CA VAL A 121 -2.01 -0.63 6.96
C VAL A 121 -3.40 -0.14 6.55
N HIS A 122 -4.08 -0.88 5.68
CA HIS A 122 -5.47 -0.57 5.31
C HIS A 122 -6.28 -1.83 5.08
N GLY A 123 -7.58 -1.74 5.37
CA GLY A 123 -8.54 -2.79 5.07
C GLY A 123 -9.51 -2.35 4.01
N GLU A 124 -10.09 -3.33 3.32
CA GLU A 124 -11.16 -3.11 2.35
C GLU A 124 -12.54 -3.43 2.95
N GLU A 125 -13.56 -2.82 2.38
CA GLU A 125 -14.97 -3.05 2.65
C GLU A 125 -15.29 -3.05 4.16
N ARG A 126 -15.89 -4.13 4.66
CA ARG A 126 -16.25 -4.33 6.07
C ARG A 126 -15.04 -4.30 7.02
N TRP A 127 -13.81 -4.44 6.54
CA TRP A 127 -12.60 -4.37 7.37
C TRP A 127 -11.96 -2.99 7.41
N THR A 128 -12.35 -2.04 6.55
CA THR A 128 -11.75 -0.71 6.46
C THR A 128 -11.68 0.01 7.81
N TRP A 129 -12.83 0.24 8.46
CA TRP A 129 -12.87 1.00 9.71
C TRP A 129 -12.30 0.27 10.93
N PRO A 130 -12.55 -1.05 11.12
CA PRO A 130 -11.87 -1.82 12.16
C PRO A 130 -10.34 -1.81 12.03
N VAL A 131 -9.82 -2.01 10.82
CA VAL A 131 -8.37 -2.01 10.56
C VAL A 131 -7.79 -0.62 10.75
N LEU A 132 -8.42 0.42 10.20
CA LEU A 132 -7.95 1.80 10.33
C LEU A 132 -7.79 2.21 11.79
N ARG A 133 -8.79 1.94 12.63
CA ARG A 133 -8.72 2.26 14.07
C ARG A 133 -7.64 1.48 14.80
N TRP A 134 -7.52 0.19 14.48
CA TRP A 134 -6.48 -0.66 15.05
C TRP A 134 -5.09 -0.18 14.64
N ALA A 135 -4.88 0.16 13.37
CA ALA A 135 -3.60 0.62 12.83
C ALA A 135 -3.19 1.96 13.44
N GLN A 136 -4.11 2.92 13.54
CA GLN A 136 -3.88 4.19 14.25
C GLN A 136 -3.47 3.95 15.71
N ALA A 137 -4.21 3.11 16.45
CA ALA A 137 -3.91 2.80 17.84
C ALA A 137 -2.56 2.07 18.03
N ALA A 138 -2.13 1.31 17.01
CA ALA A 138 -0.85 0.63 16.97
C ALA A 138 0.31 1.51 16.44
N GLY A 139 0.03 2.75 16.02
CA GLY A 139 1.04 3.70 15.53
C GLY A 139 1.50 3.47 14.09
N TYR A 140 0.72 2.75 13.28
CA TYR A 140 0.98 2.58 11.85
C TYR A 140 0.37 3.70 11.01
N ASP A 141 0.96 3.95 9.85
CA ASP A 141 0.33 4.78 8.83
C ASP A 141 -0.92 4.09 8.29
N VAL A 142 -1.89 4.89 7.84
CA VAL A 142 -3.17 4.38 7.33
C VAL A 142 -3.47 4.93 5.95
N ARG A 143 -4.24 4.15 5.19
CA ARG A 143 -4.85 4.55 3.92
C ARG A 143 -6.36 4.39 4.03
N VAL A 144 -7.09 5.32 3.42
CA VAL A 144 -8.54 5.24 3.22
C VAL A 144 -8.93 5.96 1.94
N GLY A 145 -9.85 5.38 1.19
CA GLY A 145 -10.48 6.00 0.03
C GLY A 145 -11.64 5.17 -0.49
N LEU A 146 -12.28 5.67 -1.55
CA LEU A 146 -13.39 5.01 -2.22
C LEU A 146 -13.00 3.65 -2.85
N GLU A 147 -11.71 3.45 -3.09
CA GLU A 147 -11.16 2.14 -3.48
C GLU A 147 -11.26 1.11 -2.35
N ASP A 148 -11.07 1.55 -1.10
CA ASP A 148 -11.13 0.67 0.07
C ASP A 148 -12.58 0.48 0.53
N THR A 149 -13.39 1.55 0.55
CA THR A 149 -14.78 1.47 0.97
C THR A 149 -15.64 2.61 0.43
N LEU A 150 -16.90 2.31 0.17
CA LEU A 150 -17.92 3.32 -0.13
C LEU A 150 -18.61 3.89 1.12
N HIS A 151 -18.37 3.32 2.31
CA HIS A 151 -19.17 3.63 3.50
C HIS A 151 -18.33 4.24 4.62
N LEU A 152 -18.91 5.17 5.37
CA LEU A 152 -18.39 5.66 6.64
C LEU A 152 -18.56 4.63 7.76
N ALA A 153 -17.89 4.85 8.89
CA ALA A 153 -18.00 3.98 10.07
C ALA A 153 -19.44 3.82 10.59
N SER A 154 -20.31 4.81 10.32
CA SER A 154 -21.74 4.75 10.64
C SER A 154 -22.56 3.86 9.70
N GLY A 155 -21.97 3.36 8.62
CA GLY A 155 -22.65 2.65 7.54
C GLY A 155 -23.29 3.54 6.48
N ARG A 156 -23.23 4.87 6.63
CA ARG A 156 -23.67 5.82 5.58
C ARG A 156 -22.68 5.82 4.43
N GLU A 157 -23.16 5.84 3.19
CA GLU A 157 -22.32 6.05 2.01
C GLU A 157 -21.59 7.40 2.07
N ALA A 158 -20.29 7.39 1.77
CA ALA A 158 -19.46 8.57 1.72
C ALA A 158 -19.70 9.33 0.41
N ARG A 159 -19.72 10.67 0.47
CA ARG A 159 -19.93 11.51 -0.71
C ARG A 159 -18.72 11.55 -1.64
N ASP A 160 -17.53 11.50 -1.06
CA ASP A 160 -16.24 11.61 -1.76
C ASP A 160 -15.10 11.11 -0.87
N ASN A 161 -13.90 11.01 -1.45
CA ASN A 161 -12.67 10.69 -0.70
C ASN A 161 -12.39 11.69 0.43
N ALA A 162 -12.72 12.97 0.25
CA ALA A 162 -12.46 13.99 1.25
C ALA A 162 -13.29 13.78 2.53
N GLU A 163 -14.50 13.23 2.41
CA GLU A 163 -15.33 12.86 3.55
C GLU A 163 -14.77 11.65 4.31
N LEU A 164 -14.27 10.64 3.59
CA LEU A 164 -13.59 9.49 4.20
C LEU A 164 -12.33 9.92 4.97
N VAL A 165 -11.47 10.72 4.34
CA VAL A 165 -10.24 11.23 4.97
C VAL A 165 -10.54 12.09 6.20
N ARG A 166 -11.53 12.98 6.12
CA ARG A 166 -11.96 13.78 7.29
C ARG A 166 -12.44 12.90 8.44
N ALA A 167 -13.24 11.87 8.15
CA ALA A 167 -13.72 10.95 9.17
C ALA A 167 -12.56 10.15 9.81
N ALA A 168 -11.61 9.66 9.01
CA ALA A 168 -10.42 8.97 9.51
C ALA A 168 -9.56 9.86 10.43
N ALA A 169 -9.32 11.11 10.06
CA ALA A 169 -8.55 12.06 10.85
C ALA A 169 -9.20 12.41 12.21
N THR A 170 -10.53 12.31 12.32
CA THR A 170 -11.24 12.55 13.59
C THR A 170 -11.23 11.36 14.56
N THR A 171 -10.62 10.23 14.18
CA THR A 171 -10.69 8.97 14.95
C THR A 171 -9.44 8.73 15.84
N GLU A 172 -8.50 9.67 15.90
CA GLU A 172 -7.13 9.44 16.41
C GLU A 172 -6.95 9.26 17.94
N PRO A 173 -6.02 8.36 18.30
CA PRO A 173 -5.02 8.58 19.34
C PRO A 173 -3.57 8.63 18.77
N SER A 174 -3.07 9.85 18.53
CA SER A 174 -1.67 10.35 18.57
C SER A 174 -0.58 9.98 17.53
N THR A 175 0.10 11.06 17.13
CA THR A 175 1.35 11.29 16.37
C THR A 175 1.28 11.12 14.84
N PRO A 176 1.17 12.22 14.07
CA PRO A 176 1.22 12.16 12.61
C PRO A 176 2.60 11.74 12.11
N SER A 177 2.63 10.73 11.26
CA SER A 177 3.76 10.43 10.38
C SER A 177 3.90 11.53 9.32
N GLN A 178 5.13 11.97 9.04
CA GLN A 178 5.41 12.91 7.97
C GLN A 178 5.60 12.16 6.66
N TRP A 179 4.68 12.38 5.72
CA TRP A 179 4.78 11.92 4.33
C TRP A 179 4.73 13.10 3.34
N PRO A 180 5.54 13.12 2.26
CA PRO A 180 6.62 12.17 1.97
C PRO A 180 7.72 12.24 3.04
N VAL A 181 8.38 11.10 3.28
CA VAL A 181 9.59 11.08 4.12
C VAL A 181 10.55 12.10 3.52
N PRO A 182 11.03 13.09 4.29
CA PRO A 182 11.98 14.07 3.79
C PRO A 182 13.23 13.36 3.25
N ASP A 183 13.81 13.89 2.17
CA ASP A 183 15.11 13.42 1.71
C ASP A 183 16.12 13.46 2.87
N PRO A 184 17.03 12.47 2.99
CA PRO A 184 18.08 12.52 4.00
C PRO A 184 18.93 13.79 3.81
N PRO A 185 19.40 14.41 4.91
CA PRO A 185 20.33 15.54 4.79
C PRO A 185 21.58 15.07 4.04
N GLY A 186 21.95 15.82 2.99
CA GLY A 186 23.10 15.55 2.13
C GLY A 186 24.46 15.80 2.78
#